data_AF-A0A139XBE0-F1
#
_entry.id   AF-A0A139XBE0-F1
#
_cell.length_a   1.000
_cell.length_b   1.000
_cell.length_c   1.000
_cell.angle_alpha   90.00
_cell.angle_beta   90.00
_cell.angle_gamma   90.00
#
_symmetry.space_group_name_H-M   'P 1'
#
loop_
_entity.id
_entity.type
_entity.pdbx_description
1 polymer ?
#
loop_
_entity_poly.entity_id
_entity_poly.type
_entity_poly.pdbx_seq_one_letter_code
_entity_poly.pdbx_strand_id
1 'polypeptide(L)' 'MTKLDIEPIHPRQFKELHGLSLYQLHRLTQYPQETIRNWLADPESERYVEPKVYVKRYFGLLHQSLQANRVA' A
#
# COMPACT_ATOMS: atom_id res chain seq x y z
N MET A 1 0.59 -26.36 1.76
CA MET A 1 0.84 -24.92 1.52
C MET A 1 -0.20 -24.13 2.30
N THR A 2 0.20 -23.54 3.42
CA THR A 2 -0.66 -22.61 4.16
C THR A 2 -0.92 -21.41 3.25
N LYS A 3 -2.15 -21.25 2.76
CA LYS A 3 -2.54 -20.00 2.10
C LYS A 3 -2.47 -18.94 3.19
N LEU A 4 -1.45 -18.09 3.17
CA LEU A 4 -1.46 -16.87 3.97
C LEU A 4 -2.67 -16.07 3.48
N ASP A 5 -3.70 -15.98 4.31
CA ASP A 5 -4.87 -15.17 4.03
C ASP A 5 -4.47 -13.71 4.23
N ILE A 6 -3.90 -13.15 3.16
CA ILE A 6 -3.42 -11.78 3.13
C ILE A 6 -4.57 -10.93 2.62
N GLU A 7 -5.16 -10.16 3.51
CA GLU A 7 -6.14 -9.16 3.15
C GLU A 7 -5.48 -8.11 2.22
N PRO A 8 -5.96 -7.96 0.97
CA PRO A 8 -5.40 -6.98 0.04
C PRO A 8 -5.79 -5.56 0.47
N ILE A 9 -4.80 -4.69 0.65
CA ILE A 9 -5.01 -3.30 1.09
C ILE A 9 -4.62 -2.34 -0.04
N HIS A 10 -5.49 -1.38 -0.35
CA HIS A 10 -5.18 -0.35 -1.33
C HIS A 10 -4.08 0.60 -0.79
N PRO A 11 -3.11 1.09 -1.61
CA PRO A 11 -2.05 1.99 -1.16
C PRO A 11 -2.57 3.26 -0.45
N ARG A 12 -3.71 3.80 -0.91
CA ARG A 12 -4.41 4.91 -0.23
C ARG A 12 -4.82 4.56 1.20
N GLN A 13 -5.53 3.45 1.37
CA GLN A 13 -5.96 2.96 2.68
C GLN A 13 -4.75 2.68 3.58
N PHE A 14 -3.70 2.04 3.05
CA PHE A 14 -2.46 1.79 3.79
C PHE A 14 -1.82 3.10 4.28
N LYS A 15 -1.77 4.13 3.42
CA LYS A 15 -1.24 5.45 3.77
C LYS A 15 -2.03 6.07 4.93
N GLU A 16 -3.35 6.00 4.88
CA GLU A 16 -4.26 6.53 5.91
C GLU A 16 -4.07 5.80 7.25
N LEU A 17 -3.98 4.47 7.22
CA LEU A 17 -3.78 3.64 8.42
C LEU A 17 -2.46 3.91 9.14
N HIS A 18 -1.40 4.23 8.39
CA HIS A 18 -0.04 4.38 8.94
C HIS A 18 0.49 5.83 8.96
N GLY A 19 -0.29 6.80 8.47
CA GLY A 19 0.09 8.22 8.46
C GLY A 19 1.34 8.55 7.63
N LEU A 20 1.66 7.72 6.63
CA LEU A 20 2.91 7.86 5.86
C LEU A 20 2.85 8.97 4.82
N SER A 21 3.96 9.66 4.63
CA SER A 21 4.18 10.57 3.50
C SER A 21 4.47 9.81 2.20
N LEU A 22 4.32 10.50 1.05
CA LEU A 22 4.68 9.94 -0.27
C LEU A 22 6.14 9.45 -0.32
N TYR A 23 7.05 10.22 0.28
CA TYR A 23 8.47 9.86 0.35
C TYR A 23 8.70 8.58 1.18
N GLN A 24 8.04 8.46 2.34
CA GLN A 24 8.14 7.26 3.18
C GLN A 24 7.58 6.03 2.47
N LEU A 25 6.46 6.16 1.75
CA LEU A 25 5.91 5.06 0.95
C LEU A 25 6.88 4.62 -0.15
N HIS A 26 7.51 5.56 -0.83
CA HIS A 26 8.56 5.26 -1.82
C HIS A 26 9.73 4.52 -1.18
N ARG A 27 10.24 5.00 -0.03
CA ARG A 27 11.33 4.34 0.68
C ARG A 27 10.96 2.94 1.19
N LEU A 28 9.73 2.73 1.60
CA LEU A 28 9.26 1.44 2.11
C LEU A 28 9.04 0.42 0.98
N THR A 29 8.45 0.85 -0.13
CA THR A 29 7.94 -0.06 -1.18
C THR A 29 8.84 -0.13 -2.42
N GLN A 30 9.76 0.83 -2.56
CA GLN A 30 10.61 1.03 -3.74
C GLN A 30 9.86 1.35 -5.04
N TYR A 31 8.52 1.51 -5.00
CA TYR A 31 7.79 2.01 -6.15
C TYR A 31 8.15 3.48 -6.43
N PRO A 32 8.20 3.89 -7.72
CA PRO A 32 8.41 5.30 -8.06
C PRO A 32 7.36 6.21 -7.41
N GLN A 33 7.78 7.41 -6.99
CA GLN A 33 6.87 8.35 -6.35
C GLN A 33 5.69 8.74 -7.24
N GLU A 34 5.89 8.81 -8.56
CA GLU A 34 4.82 9.07 -9.51
C GLU A 34 3.78 7.95 -9.55
N THR A 35 4.24 6.69 -9.59
CA THR A 35 3.36 5.52 -9.52
C THR A 35 2.51 5.55 -8.25
N ILE A 36 3.13 5.84 -7.10
CA ILE A 36 2.41 5.94 -5.83
C ILE A 36 1.42 7.12 -5.88
N ARG A 37 1.83 8.28 -6.44
CA ARG A 37 0.93 9.44 -6.58
C ARG A 37 -0.32 9.11 -7.40
N ASN A 38 -0.19 8.35 -8.48
CA ASN A 38 -1.32 7.93 -9.31
C ASN A 38 -2.27 6.99 -8.56
N TRP A 39 -1.74 6.08 -7.74
CA TRP A 39 -2.56 5.24 -6.86
C TRP A 39 -3.26 6.03 -5.75
N LEU A 40 -2.68 7.15 -5.33
CA LEU A 40 -3.22 8.03 -4.30
C LEU A 40 -4.13 9.13 -4.87
N ALA A 41 -4.23 9.28 -6.19
CA ALA A 41 -5.12 10.26 -6.83
C ALA A 41 -6.59 9.84 -6.67
N ASP A 42 -7.52 10.80 -6.72
CA ASP A 42 -8.96 10.54 -6.55
C ASP A 42 -9.49 9.68 -7.69
N PRO A 43 -10.39 8.70 -7.43
CA PRO A 43 -10.87 7.79 -8.46
C PRO A 43 -11.48 8.46 -9.70
N GLU A 44 -11.99 9.70 -9.54
CA GLU A 44 -12.55 10.51 -10.63
C GLU A 44 -11.48 11.29 -11.43
N SER A 45 -10.22 11.30 -10.97
CA SER A 45 -9.13 12.00 -11.64
C SER A 45 -8.59 11.20 -12.83
N GLU A 46 -8.27 11.88 -13.93
CA GLU A 46 -7.57 11.27 -15.08
C GLU A 46 -6.20 10.69 -14.74
N ARG A 47 -5.61 11.13 -13.62
CA ARG A 47 -4.31 10.63 -13.12
C ARG A 47 -4.45 9.36 -12.29
N TYR A 48 -5.67 8.98 -11.92
CA TYR A 48 -5.90 7.80 -11.10
C TYR A 48 -5.59 6.53 -11.87
N VAL A 49 -4.85 5.65 -11.22
CA VAL A 49 -4.57 4.31 -11.71
C VAL A 49 -4.94 3.33 -10.61
N GLU A 50 -5.87 2.42 -10.91
CA GLU A 50 -6.21 1.33 -9.99
C GLU A 50 -5.00 0.39 -9.83
N PRO A 51 -4.48 0.18 -8.60
CA PRO A 51 -3.40 -0.76 -8.36
C PRO A 51 -3.82 -2.20 -8.68
N LYS A 52 -2.93 -2.93 -9.35
CA LYS A 52 -3.15 -4.36 -9.62
C LYS A 52 -3.29 -5.16 -8.31
N VAL A 53 -4.00 -6.28 -8.36
CA VAL A 53 -4.28 -7.13 -7.19
C VAL A 53 -3.02 -7.53 -6.43
N TYR A 54 -1.92 -7.85 -7.12
CA TYR A 54 -0.66 -8.22 -6.45
C TYR A 54 -0.03 -7.05 -5.67
N VAL A 55 -0.24 -5.80 -6.12
CA VAL A 55 0.19 -4.60 -5.39
C VAL A 55 -0.61 -4.50 -4.10
N LYS A 56 -1.93 -4.65 -4.17
CA LYS A 56 -2.79 -4.62 -2.97
C LYS A 56 -2.41 -5.71 -1.96
N ARG A 57 -2.09 -6.92 -2.43
CA ARG A 57 -1.57 -8.01 -1.58
C ARG A 57 -0.23 -7.67 -0.94
N TYR A 58 0.69 -7.04 -1.67
CA TYR A 58 1.97 -6.60 -1.12
C TYR A 58 1.79 -5.56 0.00
N PHE A 59 0.89 -4.60 -0.17
CA PHE A 59 0.54 -3.65 0.88
C PHE A 59 -0.16 -4.32 2.08
N GLY A 60 -0.99 -5.34 1.84
CA GLY A 60 -1.55 -6.20 2.88
C GLY A 60 -0.47 -6.88 3.73
N LEU A 61 0.54 -7.46 3.09
CA LEU A 61 1.70 -8.06 3.77
C LEU A 61 2.46 -7.06 4.62
N LEU A 62 2.72 -5.86 4.09
CA LEU A 62 3.39 -4.80 4.84
C LEU A 62 2.58 -4.39 6.07
N HIS A 63 1.25 -4.33 5.96
CA HIS A 63 0.39 -3.96 7.08
C HIS A 63 0.46 -4.99 8.20
N GLN A 64 0.34 -6.27 7.86
CA GLN A 64 0.47 -7.37 8.82
C GLN A 64 1.84 -7.37 9.51
N SER A 65 2.93 -7.16 8.75
CA SER A 65 4.29 -7.10 9.28
C SER A 65 4.50 -5.93 10.27
N LEU A 66 4.00 -4.74 9.92
CA LEU A 66 4.08 -3.57 10.81
C LEU A 66 3.23 -3.72 12.07
N GLN A 67 2.09 -4.43 11.99
CA GLN A 67 1.28 -4.76 13.16
C GLN A 67 1.95 -5.80 14.05
N ALA A 68 2.53 -6.86 13.48
CA ALA A 68 3.23 -7.88 14.24
C ALA A 68 4.38 -7.29 15.07
N ASN A 69 5.13 -6.34 14.50
CA ASN A 69 6.21 -5.63 15.20
C ASN A 69 5.75 -4.62 16.27
N ARG A 70 4.45 -4.28 16.33
CA ARG A 70 3.89 -3.42 17.39
C ARG A 70 3.49 -4.20 18.65
N VAL A 71 3.30 -5.51 18.52
CA VAL A 71 2.88 -6.40 19.62
C VAL A 71 4.09 -7.08 20.29
N ALA A 72 5.28 -6.94 19.70
CA ALA A 72 6.55 -7.48 20.21
C ALA A 72 7.29 -6.50 21.11
#